data_AF-A0A5K0YAW5-F1
#
_entry.id   AF-A0A5K0YAW5-F1
#
_cell.length_a   1.000
_cell.length_b   1.000
_cell.length_c   1.000
_cell.angle_alpha   90.00
_cell.angle_beta   90.00
_cell.angle_gamma   90.00
#
_symmetry.space_group_name_H-M   'P 1'
#
loop_
_entity.id
_entity.type
_entity.pdbx_description
1 polymer ?
#
loop_
_entity_poly.entity_id
_entity_poly.type
_entity_poly.pdbx_seq_one_letter_code
_entity_poly.pdbx_strand_id
1 'polypeptide(L)'
;MMTNGRFLSVQHRVLASHAGPRVSVPCFFMAGTEPVRKYGPIKELLSEGDTPRYKEVTIAEYYMYHRNKGLNGTSNLDDFKVEGLIELSRRDHLGIKQLPET
;
A
#
# COMPACT_ATOMS: atom_id res chain seq x y z
N MET A 1 -1.45 -0.81 5.31
CA MET A 1 -2.49 -1.85 5.47
C MET A 1 -2.80 -2.09 6.95
N MET A 2 -1.90 -2.73 7.71
CA MET A 2 -2.19 -3.21 9.08
C MET A 2 -2.58 -2.12 10.08
N THR A 3 -1.98 -0.94 9.99
CA THR A 3 -2.30 0.21 10.87
C THR A 3 -3.54 0.98 10.42
N ASN A 4 -4.36 0.41 9.52
CA ASN A 4 -5.49 1.08 8.86
C ASN A 4 -5.15 2.46 8.25
N GLY A 5 -3.90 2.67 7.82
CA GLY A 5 -3.45 3.93 7.21
C GLY A 5 -2.97 4.98 8.21
N ARG A 6 -2.86 4.65 9.50
CA ARG A 6 -2.22 5.53 10.51
C ARG A 6 -0.73 5.71 10.27
N PHE A 7 -0.06 4.67 9.76
CA PHE A 7 1.33 4.77 9.28
C PHE A 7 1.37 4.82 7.75
N LEU A 8 2.20 5.72 7.23
CA LEU A 8 2.39 5.94 5.80
C LEU A 8 3.57 5.12 5.30
N SER A 9 3.33 4.26 4.31
CA SER A 9 4.39 3.65 3.52
C SER A 9 4.75 4.61 2.39
N VAL A 10 5.89 5.30 2.50
CA VAL A 10 6.29 6.36 1.57
C VAL A 10 7.13 5.81 0.42
N GLN A 11 6.95 6.40 -0.76
CA GLN A 11 7.83 6.13 -1.90
C GLN A 11 9.21 6.74 -1.64
N HIS A 12 10.25 5.98 -1.94
CA HIS A 12 11.63 6.42 -1.87
C HIS A 12 12.34 6.05 -3.16
N ARG A 13 13.31 6.88 -3.57
CA ARG A 13 14.16 6.63 -4.74
C ARG A 13 15.62 6.86 -4.39
N VAL A 14 16.50 6.09 -5.02
CA VAL A 14 17.95 6.30 -4.96
C VAL A 14 18.38 6.90 -6.29
N LEU A 15 19.00 8.07 -6.25
CA LEU A 15 19.57 8.72 -7.43
C LEU A 15 20.97 8.16 -7.69
N ALA A 16 21.30 7.98 -8.96
CA ALA A 16 22.65 7.65 -9.39
C ALA A 16 23.61 8.82 -9.07
N SER A 17 24.82 8.49 -8.61
CA SER A 17 25.87 9.47 -8.34
C SER A 17 26.88 9.48 -9.48
N HIS A 18 27.33 10.67 -9.87
CA HIS A 18 28.42 10.86 -10.83
C HIS A 18 29.81 10.88 -10.15
N ALA A 19 29.85 10.97 -8.82
CA ALA A 19 31.09 11.14 -8.06
C ALA A 19 31.83 9.82 -7.73
N GLY A 20 31.19 8.67 -7.99
CA GLY A 20 31.76 7.34 -7.71
C GLY A 20 30.74 6.33 -7.17
N PRO A 21 31.17 5.09 -6.87
CA PRO A 21 30.28 4.03 -6.40
C PRO A 21 29.59 4.39 -5.08
N ARG A 22 28.29 4.09 -4.99
CA ARG A 22 27.50 4.18 -3.74
C ARG A 22 27.04 2.78 -3.34
N VAL A 23 27.41 2.34 -2.14
CA VAL A 23 27.06 1.01 -1.62
C VAL A 23 26.10 1.15 -0.44
N SER A 24 25.07 0.31 -0.40
CA SER A 24 24.13 0.20 0.72
C SER A 24 23.72 -1.26 0.90
N VAL A 25 23.57 -1.69 2.16
CA VAL A 25 23.12 -3.05 2.51
C VAL A 25 21.82 -2.94 3.32
N PRO A 26 20.65 -3.00 2.67
CA PRO A 26 19.38 -2.88 3.38
C PRO A 26 19.04 -4.19 4.10
N CYS A 27 18.35 -4.06 5.25
CA CYS A 27 17.75 -5.18 5.98
C CYS A 27 16.23 -4.97 6.04
N PHE A 28 15.47 -5.95 5.56
CA PHE A 28 14.00 -5.89 5.52
C PHE A 28 13.42 -6.95 6.46
N PHE A 29 12.62 -6.51 7.43
CA PHE A 29 11.84 -7.39 8.29
C PHE A 29 10.50 -7.67 7.61
N MET A 30 10.25 -8.94 7.30
CA MET A 30 9.05 -9.37 6.59
C MET A 30 8.40 -10.53 7.32
N ALA A 31 7.07 -10.61 7.21
CA ALA A 31 6.36 -11.77 7.69
C ALA A 31 6.67 -13.00 6.80
N GLY A 32 6.77 -14.18 7.40
CA GLY A 32 7.04 -15.43 6.68
C GLY A 32 5.97 -15.72 5.62
N THR A 33 6.32 -16.49 4.60
CA THR A 33 5.46 -16.81 3.44
C THR A 33 4.39 -17.87 3.73
N GLU A 34 3.99 -17.99 4.99
CA GLU A 34 2.95 -18.93 5.43
C GLU A 34 1.63 -18.57 4.74
N PRO A 35 1.10 -19.44 3.86
CA PRO A 35 -0.03 -19.09 2.99
C PRO A 35 -1.34 -18.92 3.75
N VAL A 36 -1.42 -19.39 4.99
CA VAL A 36 -2.66 -19.41 5.79
C VAL A 36 -2.94 -18.06 6.45
N ARG A 37 -1.90 -17.27 6.77
CA ARG A 37 -2.09 -16.02 7.53
C ARG A 37 -2.59 -14.91 6.63
N LYS A 38 -3.77 -14.38 6.97
CA LYS A 38 -4.31 -13.15 6.40
C LYS A 38 -3.80 -11.92 7.15
N TYR A 39 -3.53 -10.87 6.39
CA TYR A 39 -3.10 -9.56 6.85
C TYR A 39 -4.13 -8.53 6.40
N GLY A 40 -4.60 -7.74 7.35
CA GLY A 40 -5.53 -6.64 7.15
C GLY A 40 -5.38 -5.64 8.29
N PRO A 41 -6.27 -4.64 8.39
CA PRO A 41 -6.31 -3.75 9.55
C PRO A 41 -6.36 -4.53 10.87
N ILE A 42 -5.46 -4.20 11.80
CA ILE A 42 -5.41 -4.78 13.15
C ILE A 42 -6.68 -4.33 13.89
N LYS A 43 -7.50 -5.29 14.35
CA LYS A 43 -8.82 -5.01 14.93
C LYS A 43 -8.72 -4.16 16.19
N GLU A 44 -7.69 -4.41 17.00
CA GLU A 44 -7.38 -3.71 18.23
C GLU A 44 -6.95 -2.24 18.01
N LEU A 45 -6.59 -1.87 16.77
CA LEU A 45 -6.23 -0.50 16.41
C LEU A 45 -7.41 0.28 15.78
N LEU A 46 -8.57 -0.37 15.59
CA LEU A 46 -9.79 0.27 15.09
C LEU A 46 -10.57 0.87 16.27
N SER A 47 -10.93 2.14 16.14
CA SER A 47 -11.79 2.84 17.11
C SER A 47 -13.27 2.61 16.79
N GLU A 48 -14.16 2.96 17.72
CA GLU A 48 -15.60 2.95 17.46
C GLU A 48 -15.92 3.94 16.31
N GLY A 49 -16.48 3.41 15.22
CA GLY A 49 -16.75 4.17 13.98
C GLY A 49 -15.65 4.10 12.92
N ASP A 50 -14.50 3.48 13.18
CA ASP A 50 -13.47 3.27 12.14
C ASP A 50 -13.89 2.19 11.15
N THR A 51 -14.00 2.56 9.87
CA THR A 51 -14.17 1.59 8.79
C THR A 51 -12.82 1.02 8.35
N PRO A 52 -12.70 -0.32 8.16
CA PRO A 52 -11.52 -0.92 7.54
C PRO A 52 -11.27 -0.34 6.16
N ARG A 53 -10.10 0.28 5.97
CA ARG A 53 -9.72 0.90 4.68
C ARG A 53 -9.17 -0.11 3.69
N TYR A 54 -8.71 -1.26 4.16
CA TYR A 54 -8.03 -2.29 3.36
C TYR A 54 -8.66 -3.66 3.56
N LYS A 55 -8.70 -4.46 2.50
CA LYS A 55 -9.15 -5.85 2.53
C LYS A 55 -8.09 -6.76 3.18
N GLU A 56 -8.54 -7.89 3.73
CA GLU A 56 -7.64 -8.94 4.20
C GLU A 56 -7.01 -9.68 3.00
N VAL A 57 -5.69 -9.85 3.02
CA VAL A 57 -4.94 -10.61 2.01
C VAL A 57 -3.85 -11.46 2.64
N THR A 58 -3.50 -12.55 1.99
CA THR A 58 -2.30 -13.32 2.31
C THR A 58 -1.04 -12.57 1.85
N ILE A 59 0.08 -12.87 2.48
CA ILE A 59 1.37 -12.31 2.07
C ILE A 59 1.76 -12.77 0.65
N ALA A 60 1.37 -13.98 0.26
CA ALA A 60 1.61 -14.54 -1.07
C ALA A 60 0.85 -13.75 -2.15
N GLU A 61 -0.44 -13.45 -1.95
CA GLU A 61 -1.23 -12.61 -2.86
C GLU A 61 -0.62 -11.22 -3.01
N TYR A 62 -0.21 -10.59 -1.89
CA TYR A 62 0.46 -9.29 -1.92
C TYR A 62 1.76 -9.33 -2.74
N TYR A 63 2.60 -10.35 -2.53
CA TYR A 63 3.88 -10.48 -3.27
C TYR A 63 3.69 -10.75 -4.75
N MET A 64 2.77 -11.65 -5.11
CA MET A 64 2.46 -11.93 -6.51
C MET A 64 1.96 -10.66 -7.21
N TYR A 65 1.05 -9.93 -6.57
CA TYR A 65 0.55 -8.67 -7.10
C TYR A 65 1.66 -7.63 -7.26
N HIS A 66 2.45 -7.38 -6.21
CA HIS A 66 3.55 -6.42 -6.23
C HIS A 66 4.56 -6.71 -7.35
N ARG A 67 4.94 -7.99 -7.51
CA ARG A 67 5.89 -8.42 -8.53
C ARG A 67 5.33 -8.23 -9.95
N ASN A 68 4.03 -8.46 -10.14
CA ASN A 68 3.38 -8.31 -11.44
C ASN A 68 3.08 -6.84 -11.80
N LYS A 69 2.78 -5.99 -10.81
CA LYS A 69 2.48 -4.56 -11.02
C LYS A 69 3.71 -3.78 -11.49
N GLY A 70 4.89 -4.10 -10.94
CA GLY A 70 6.14 -3.40 -11.26
C GLY A 70 6.20 -1.96 -10.73
N LEU A 71 7.13 -1.17 -11.27
CA LEU A 71 7.40 0.20 -10.83
C LEU A 71 6.61 1.21 -11.69
N ASN A 72 5.32 1.40 -11.37
CA ASN A 72 4.45 2.32 -12.10
C ASN A 72 4.19 3.66 -11.37
N GLY A 73 4.89 3.92 -10.27
CA GLY A 73 4.75 5.15 -9.47
C GLY A 73 3.48 5.23 -8.61
N THR A 74 2.64 4.19 -8.58
CA THR A 74 1.46 4.13 -7.71
C THR A 74 1.69 3.23 -6.51
N SER A 75 0.97 3.46 -5.41
CA SER A 75 1.06 2.60 -4.22
C SER A 75 0.47 1.22 -4.52
N ASN A 76 1.14 0.15 -4.11
CA ASN A 76 0.52 -1.19 -4.13
C ASN A 76 -0.73 -1.24 -3.26
N LEU A 77 -0.76 -0.46 -2.18
CA LEU A 77 -1.84 -0.48 -1.20
C LEU A 77 -3.18 0.03 -1.75
N ASP A 78 -3.16 0.80 -2.84
CA ASP A 78 -4.39 1.35 -3.43
C ASP A 78 -5.30 0.23 -3.95
N ASP A 79 -4.73 -0.82 -4.54
CA ASP A 79 -5.46 -1.99 -5.08
C ASP A 79 -5.95 -2.96 -3.98
N PHE A 80 -5.49 -2.74 -2.75
CA PHE A 80 -5.94 -3.46 -1.57
C PHE A 80 -6.91 -2.65 -0.71
N LYS A 81 -7.31 -1.45 -1.14
CA LYS A 81 -8.39 -0.72 -0.47
C LYS A 81 -9.71 -1.48 -0.60
N VAL A 82 -10.67 -1.20 0.27
CA VAL A 82 -12.06 -1.67 0.08
C VAL A 82 -12.69 -0.98 -1.13
N GLU A 83 -13.67 -1.63 -1.79
CA GLU A 83 -14.26 -1.23 -3.09
C GLU A 83 -14.52 0.29 -3.23
N GLY A 84 -15.20 0.90 -2.24
CA GLY A 84 -15.53 2.32 -2.26
C GLY A 84 -14.32 3.26 -2.19
N LEU A 85 -13.20 2.82 -1.62
CA LEU A 85 -11.96 3.58 -1.52
C LEU A 85 -11.01 3.34 -2.69
N ILE A 86 -11.17 2.23 -3.44
CA ILE A 86 -10.44 1.98 -4.69
C ILE A 86 -10.84 3.03 -5.72
N GLU A 87 -12.15 3.23 -5.91
CA GLU A 87 -12.70 4.18 -6.88
C GLU A 87 -12.29 5.63 -6.58
N LEU A 88 -12.31 6.03 -5.30
CA LEU A 88 -11.80 7.34 -4.89
C LEU A 88 -10.31 7.50 -5.18
N SER A 89 -9.50 6.48 -4.87
CA SER A 89 -8.06 6.51 -5.15
C SER A 89 -7.73 6.61 -6.64
N ARG A 90 -8.52 5.95 -7.50
CA ARG A 90 -8.37 6.06 -8.96
C ARG A 90 -8.72 7.46 -9.46
N ARG A 91 -9.76 8.08 -8.90
CA ARG A 91 -10.17 9.45 -9.26
C ARG A 91 -9.13 10.49 -8.86
N ASP A 92 -8.50 10.33 -7.70
CA ASP A 92 -7.40 11.20 -7.25
C ASP A 92 -6.21 11.12 -8.21
N HIS A 93 -5.83 9.91 -8.65
CA HIS A 93 -4.76 9.70 -9.64
C HIS A 93 -5.10 10.27 -11.03
N LEU A 94 -6.38 10.29 -11.41
CA LEU A 94 -6.87 10.85 -12.67
C LEU A 94 -7.19 12.35 -12.61
N GLY A 95 -7.04 12.99 -11.44
CA GLY A 95 -7.32 14.42 -11.24
C GLY A 95 -8.80 14.80 -11.35
N ILE A 96 -9.72 13.85 -11.21
CA ILE A 96 -11.16 14.10 -11.35
C ILE A 96 -11.71 14.56 -10.00
N LYS A 97 -11.86 15.89 -9.82
CA LYS A 97 -12.54 16.47 -8.67
C LYS A 97 -14.05 16.32 -8.81
N GLN A 98 -14.73 15.96 -7.73
CA GLN A 98 -16.18 15.91 -7.64
C GLN A 98 -16.75 17.33 -7.89
N LEU A 99 -17.66 17.48 -8.85
CA LEU A 99 -18.44 18.70 -9.01
C LEU A 99 -19.31 18.89 -7.76
N PRO A 100 -19.48 20.13 -7.26
CA PRO A 100 -20.35 20.36 -6.11
C PRO A 100 -21.77 19.96 -6.49
N GLU A 101 -22.40 19.12 -5.66
CA GLU A 101 -23.83 18.84 -5.76
C GLU A 101 -24.57 20.14 -5.47
N THR A 102 -25.42 20.57 -6.41
CA THR A 102 -26.33 21.72 -6.31
C THR A 102 -27.52 21.44 -5.42
#